data_AF-A0A1N7J611-F1
#
_entry.id   AF-A0A1N7J611-F1
#
_cell.length_a   1.000
_cell.length_b   1.000
_cell.length_c   1.000
_cell.angle_alpha   90.00
_cell.angle_beta   90.00
_cell.angle_gamma   90.00
#
_symmetry.space_group_name_H-M   'P 1'
#
loop_
_entity.id
_entity.type
_entity.pdbx_description
1 polymer ?
#
loop_
_entity_poly.entity_id
_entity_poly.type
_entity_poly.pdbx_seq_one_letter_code
_entity_poly.pdbx_strand_id
1 'polypeptide(L)'
;MSPKISIITINYNNREGLERTFDSVFSQNYTNFEYIVIDGASNDGSKELIDQFSDKITFWVSEPDKGIYNAMNKGIDQVNGDYVFFLNSGDIFLNSNSLETVSKELHTEDIIYFNIQVVGENREFVKKCPQQLDFEFLYKGTLPHQSTFMKTETFKIVGKYDEKISIVADWKWFLVAVCNYNLKFRNVEEIISIYYLDGISADEKSRPIIKKERREILENSVPFLLFEYENRIKAENKIEGYESSRAVSFLKKIGFLKGL
;
A
#
# COMPACT_ATOMS: atom_id res chain seq x y z
N MET A 1 23.13 -14.69 5.42
CA MET A 1 22.07 -15.55 4.83
C MET A 1 21.16 -14.64 4.03
N SER A 2 20.57 -15.12 2.94
CA SER A 2 19.56 -14.34 2.22
C SER A 2 18.29 -14.25 3.08
N PRO A 3 17.61 -13.09 3.15
CA PRO A 3 16.47 -12.89 4.03
C PRO A 3 15.23 -13.64 3.54
N LYS A 4 14.53 -14.35 4.43
CA LYS A 4 13.27 -15.01 4.05
C LYS A 4 12.15 -13.98 3.95
N ILE A 5 11.42 -13.98 2.84
CA ILE A 5 10.31 -13.03 2.60
C ILE A 5 8.97 -13.76 2.77
N SER A 6 8.06 -13.20 3.57
CA SER A 6 6.66 -13.63 3.66
C SER A 6 5.81 -12.77 2.74
N ILE A 7 5.34 -13.35 1.64
CA ILE A 7 4.45 -12.68 0.69
C ILE A 7 3.01 -13.03 1.08
N ILE A 8 2.20 -12.00 1.35
CA ILE A 8 0.80 -12.14 1.71
C ILE A 8 -0.07 -11.59 0.59
N THR A 9 -0.96 -12.43 0.06
CA THR A 9 -1.99 -12.04 -0.91
C THR A 9 -3.36 -12.10 -0.25
N ILE A 10 -4.05 -10.96 -0.23
CA ILE A 10 -5.47 -10.89 0.15
C ILE A 10 -6.33 -10.95 -1.12
N ASN A 11 -7.34 -11.81 -1.10
CA ASN A 11 -8.28 -11.97 -2.20
C ASN A 11 -9.74 -11.94 -1.70
N TYR A 12 -10.59 -11.24 -2.42
CA TYR A 12 -12.04 -11.31 -2.23
C TYR A 12 -12.74 -11.00 -3.55
N ASN A 13 -13.39 -12.01 -4.14
CA ASN A 13 -14.08 -11.95 -5.43
C ASN A 13 -13.24 -11.28 -6.55
N ASN A 14 -11.95 -11.64 -6.63
CA ASN A 14 -11.05 -11.17 -7.67
C ASN A 14 -10.22 -12.32 -8.29
N ARG A 15 -10.90 -13.36 -8.77
CA ARG A 15 -10.24 -14.55 -9.37
C ARG A 15 -9.27 -14.17 -10.49
N GLU A 16 -9.66 -13.27 -11.40
CA GLU A 16 -8.81 -12.88 -12.52
C GLU A 16 -7.54 -12.15 -12.04
N GLY A 17 -7.69 -11.20 -11.10
CA GLY A 17 -6.55 -10.55 -10.47
C GLY A 17 -5.65 -11.55 -9.74
N LEU A 18 -6.24 -12.56 -9.08
CA LEU A 18 -5.51 -13.58 -8.35
C LEU A 18 -4.67 -14.45 -9.29
N GLU A 19 -5.21 -14.84 -10.45
CA GLU A 19 -4.45 -15.57 -11.50
C GLU A 19 -3.21 -14.77 -11.92
N ARG A 20 -3.35 -13.46 -12.19
CA ARG A 20 -2.21 -12.60 -12.54
C ARG A 20 -1.19 -12.51 -11.40
N THR A 21 -1.66 -12.32 -10.17
CA THR A 21 -0.78 -12.27 -8.99
C THR A 21 -0.01 -13.58 -8.82
N PHE A 22 -0.69 -14.73 -8.96
CA PHE A 22 -0.08 -16.07 -8.88
C PHE A 22 1.01 -16.25 -9.93
N ASP A 23 0.74 -15.92 -11.18
CA ASP A 23 1.74 -16.01 -12.25
C ASP A 23 2.99 -15.16 -11.94
N SER A 24 2.80 -13.97 -11.39
CA SER A 24 3.91 -13.08 -11.03
C SER A 24 4.74 -13.58 -9.84
N VAL A 25 4.10 -14.20 -8.84
CA VAL A 25 4.77 -14.76 -7.65
C VAL A 25 5.50 -16.05 -8.02
N PHE A 26 4.84 -16.95 -8.75
CA PHE A 26 5.40 -18.26 -9.10
C PHE A 26 6.50 -18.20 -10.16
N SER A 27 6.62 -17.07 -10.88
CA SER A 27 7.71 -16.85 -11.83
C SER A 27 8.96 -16.20 -11.22
N GLN A 28 8.98 -15.92 -9.92
CA GLN A 28 10.15 -15.33 -9.27
C GLN A 28 11.33 -16.30 -9.21
N ASN A 29 12.52 -15.81 -9.57
CA ASN A 29 13.77 -16.56 -9.51
C ASN A 29 14.33 -16.69 -8.09
N TYR A 30 13.97 -15.75 -7.20
CA TYR A 30 14.30 -15.83 -5.78
C TYR A 30 13.41 -16.86 -5.10
N THR A 31 13.99 -17.86 -4.43
CA THR A 31 13.23 -19.00 -3.88
C THR A 31 13.11 -19.00 -2.36
N ASN A 32 13.84 -18.14 -1.65
CA ASN A 32 13.77 -18.07 -0.19
C ASN A 32 12.61 -17.18 0.28
N PHE A 33 11.40 -17.54 -0.11
CA PHE A 33 10.17 -16.90 0.34
C PHE A 33 9.15 -17.96 0.77
N GLU A 34 8.17 -17.53 1.54
CA GLU A 34 6.94 -18.26 1.76
C GLU A 34 5.77 -17.48 1.21
N TYR A 35 4.72 -18.19 0.80
CA TYR A 35 3.55 -17.59 0.18
C TYR A 35 2.29 -17.90 0.97
N ILE A 36 1.59 -16.83 1.36
CA ILE A 36 0.43 -16.87 2.24
C ILE A 36 -0.75 -16.26 1.48
N VAL A 37 -1.83 -17.01 1.31
CA VAL A 37 -3.04 -16.53 0.61
C VAL A 37 -4.24 -16.56 1.54
N ILE A 38 -4.86 -15.39 1.75
CA ILE A 38 -6.07 -15.25 2.58
C ILE A 38 -7.22 -14.85 1.66
N ASP A 39 -8.18 -15.75 1.51
CA ASP A 39 -9.39 -15.52 0.73
C ASP A 39 -10.60 -15.25 1.64
N GLY A 40 -11.32 -14.17 1.37
CA GLY A 40 -12.48 -13.71 2.16
C GLY A 40 -13.77 -14.52 1.96
N ALA A 41 -13.66 -15.83 1.71
CA ALA A 41 -14.74 -16.71 1.25
C ALA A 41 -15.39 -16.24 -0.06
N SER A 42 -14.56 -16.09 -1.09
CA SER A 42 -15.01 -15.68 -2.42
C SER A 42 -15.95 -16.70 -3.07
N ASN A 43 -16.83 -16.24 -3.95
CA ASN A 43 -17.80 -17.08 -4.68
C ASN A 43 -17.63 -17.06 -6.21
N ASP A 44 -16.51 -16.55 -6.69
CA ASP A 44 -16.17 -16.33 -8.10
C ASP A 44 -15.22 -17.40 -8.67
N GLY A 45 -15.00 -18.48 -7.94
CA GLY A 45 -14.05 -19.53 -8.29
C GLY A 45 -12.64 -19.33 -7.73
N SER A 46 -12.38 -18.28 -6.92
CA SER A 46 -11.05 -18.03 -6.36
C SER A 46 -10.57 -19.17 -5.45
N LYS A 47 -11.47 -19.76 -4.64
CA LYS A 47 -11.11 -20.86 -3.74
C LYS A 47 -10.63 -22.09 -4.51
N GLU A 48 -11.31 -22.44 -5.60
CA GLU A 48 -10.94 -23.55 -6.49
C GLU A 48 -9.58 -23.29 -7.15
N LEU A 49 -9.30 -22.04 -7.53
CA LEU A 49 -7.99 -21.65 -8.05
C LEU A 49 -6.90 -21.81 -6.98
N ILE A 50 -7.14 -21.36 -5.74
CA ILE A 50 -6.19 -21.50 -4.63
C ILE A 50 -5.88 -22.99 -4.37
N ASP A 51 -6.92 -23.83 -4.33
CA ASP A 51 -6.77 -25.27 -4.10
C ASP A 51 -5.92 -25.96 -5.18
N GLN A 52 -6.07 -25.55 -6.45
CA GLN A 52 -5.27 -26.04 -7.58
C GLN A 52 -3.76 -25.76 -7.45
N PHE A 53 -3.37 -24.70 -6.75
CA PHE A 53 -1.98 -24.30 -6.53
C PHE A 53 -1.53 -24.50 -5.08
N SER A 54 -2.25 -25.29 -4.29
CA SER A 54 -1.99 -25.50 -2.87
C SER A 54 -0.59 -26.08 -2.57
N ASP A 55 0.01 -26.79 -3.51
CA ASP A 55 1.37 -27.33 -3.42
C ASP A 55 2.47 -26.24 -3.51
N LYS A 56 2.14 -25.08 -4.10
CA LYS A 56 3.04 -23.91 -4.22
C LYS A 56 2.78 -22.84 -3.16
N ILE A 57 1.75 -23.00 -2.34
CA ILE A 57 1.33 -22.02 -1.34
C ILE A 57 1.69 -22.57 0.04
N THR A 58 2.47 -21.81 0.82
CA THR A 58 2.91 -22.24 2.16
C THR A 58 1.76 -22.31 3.15
N PHE A 59 0.82 -21.37 3.07
CA PHE A 59 -0.40 -21.37 3.86
C PHE A 59 -1.53 -20.72 3.07
N TRP A 60 -2.72 -21.31 3.12
CA TRP A 60 -3.91 -20.62 2.64
C TRP A 60 -5.14 -20.93 3.48
N VAL A 61 -6.08 -20.00 3.48
CA VAL A 61 -7.40 -20.17 4.06
C VAL A 61 -8.44 -19.43 3.22
N SER A 62 -9.63 -19.99 3.10
CA SER A 62 -10.80 -19.33 2.51
C SER A 62 -11.93 -19.32 3.53
N GLU A 63 -12.15 -18.16 4.14
CA GLU A 63 -13.16 -17.97 5.18
C GLU A 63 -13.61 -16.49 5.24
N PRO A 64 -14.82 -16.19 5.73
CA PRO A 64 -15.27 -14.81 5.82
C PRO A 64 -14.32 -13.93 6.65
N ASP A 65 -14.11 -12.71 6.20
CA ASP A 65 -13.39 -11.67 6.92
C ASP A 65 -14.31 -10.49 7.28
N LYS A 66 -13.80 -9.60 8.13
CA LYS A 66 -14.51 -8.37 8.55
C LYS A 66 -14.06 -7.15 7.74
N GLY A 67 -13.40 -7.36 6.62
CA GLY A 67 -12.74 -6.35 5.80
C GLY A 67 -11.26 -6.67 5.54
N ILE A 68 -10.67 -5.93 4.59
CA ILE A 68 -9.32 -6.17 4.08
C ILE A 68 -8.25 -6.24 5.18
N TYR A 69 -8.33 -5.39 6.21
CA TYR A 69 -7.32 -5.39 7.28
C TYR A 69 -7.47 -6.56 8.24
N ASN A 70 -8.68 -7.12 8.41
CA ASN A 70 -8.84 -8.38 9.12
C ASN A 70 -8.16 -9.52 8.34
N ALA A 71 -8.32 -9.55 7.01
CA ALA A 71 -7.63 -10.52 6.17
C ALA A 71 -6.09 -10.33 6.18
N MET A 72 -5.60 -9.09 6.08
CA MET A 72 -4.17 -8.78 6.23
C MET A 72 -3.62 -9.24 7.58
N ASN A 73 -4.36 -9.02 8.67
CA ASN A 73 -3.97 -9.46 10.01
C ASN A 73 -3.92 -10.98 10.14
N LYS A 74 -4.87 -11.71 9.54
CA LYS A 74 -4.81 -13.17 9.44
C LYS A 74 -3.55 -13.63 8.71
N GLY A 75 -3.17 -12.93 7.64
CA GLY A 75 -1.91 -13.19 6.92
C GLY A 75 -0.68 -12.95 7.80
N ILE A 76 -0.65 -11.83 8.52
CA ILE A 76 0.44 -11.50 9.47
C ILE A 76 0.58 -12.58 10.55
N ASP A 77 -0.51 -13.23 10.97
CA ASP A 77 -0.45 -14.31 11.96
C ASP A 77 0.25 -15.59 11.47
N GLN A 78 0.43 -15.75 10.15
CA GLN A 78 1.02 -16.95 9.55
C GLN A 78 2.48 -16.74 9.11
N VAL A 79 3.04 -15.54 9.29
CA VAL A 79 4.39 -15.22 8.81
C VAL A 79 5.48 -15.84 9.68
N ASN A 80 6.46 -16.43 9.02
CA ASN A 80 7.70 -16.97 9.57
C ASN A 80 8.96 -16.40 8.86
N GLY A 81 8.79 -15.51 7.88
CA GLY A 81 9.88 -14.81 7.20
C GLY A 81 10.45 -13.66 8.04
N ASP A 82 11.60 -13.15 7.61
CA ASP A 82 12.28 -12.00 8.21
C ASP A 82 11.57 -10.68 7.85
N TYR A 83 10.95 -10.64 6.66
CA TYR A 83 10.21 -9.49 6.14
C TYR A 83 8.82 -9.88 5.66
N VAL A 84 7.85 -9.02 5.90
CA VAL A 84 6.47 -9.09 5.40
C VAL A 84 6.32 -8.18 4.19
N PHE A 85 5.68 -8.70 3.15
CA PHE A 85 5.33 -7.98 1.93
C PHE A 85 3.88 -8.31 1.54
N PHE A 86 3.08 -7.28 1.25
CA PHE A 86 1.71 -7.48 0.78
C PHE A 86 1.67 -7.33 -0.73
N LEU A 87 1.15 -8.32 -1.44
CA LEU A 87 0.87 -8.25 -2.87
C LEU A 87 -0.57 -8.72 -3.09
N ASN A 88 -1.52 -7.81 -2.94
CA ASN A 88 -2.93 -8.18 -2.98
C ASN A 88 -3.36 -8.62 -4.39
N SER A 89 -4.44 -9.40 -4.44
CA SER A 89 -5.00 -9.90 -5.70
C SER A 89 -5.23 -8.78 -6.70
N GLY A 90 -4.62 -8.89 -7.89
CA GLY A 90 -4.62 -7.87 -8.94
C GLY A 90 -3.27 -7.19 -9.14
N ASP A 91 -2.46 -7.08 -8.08
CA ASP A 91 -1.09 -6.54 -8.15
C ASP A 91 -0.09 -7.63 -8.55
N ILE A 92 0.97 -7.22 -9.25
CA ILE A 92 2.01 -8.15 -9.73
C ILE A 92 3.41 -7.61 -9.48
N PHE A 93 4.38 -8.51 -9.39
CA PHE A 93 5.79 -8.13 -9.52
C PHE A 93 6.09 -7.64 -10.95
N LEU A 94 7.01 -6.69 -11.07
CA LEU A 94 7.44 -6.11 -12.34
C LEU A 94 8.02 -7.17 -13.30
N ASN A 95 8.84 -8.08 -12.78
CA ASN A 95 9.45 -9.18 -13.55
C ASN A 95 9.92 -10.31 -12.61
N SER A 96 10.43 -11.40 -13.19
CA SER A 96 10.91 -12.59 -12.47
C SER A 96 12.13 -12.36 -11.56
N ASN A 97 12.83 -11.23 -11.68
CA ASN A 97 13.97 -10.87 -10.86
C ASN A 97 13.63 -9.86 -9.75
N SER A 98 12.37 -9.40 -9.64
CA SER A 98 11.98 -8.38 -8.66
C SER A 98 12.37 -8.76 -7.22
N LEU A 99 12.07 -9.98 -6.77
CA LEU A 99 12.46 -10.43 -5.43
C LEU A 99 13.96 -10.63 -5.26
N GLU A 100 14.69 -10.97 -6.33
CA GLU A 100 16.15 -11.08 -6.25
C GLU A 100 16.78 -9.70 -6.02
N THR A 101 16.32 -8.69 -6.75
CA THR A 101 16.71 -7.28 -6.54
C THR A 101 16.38 -6.83 -5.12
N VAL A 102 15.16 -7.09 -4.65
CA VAL A 102 14.76 -6.76 -3.28
C VAL A 102 15.66 -7.42 -2.25
N SER A 103 15.93 -8.73 -2.39
CA SER A 103 16.69 -9.50 -1.40
C SER A 103 18.10 -8.95 -1.14
N LYS A 104 18.69 -8.26 -2.14
CA LYS A 104 19.99 -7.59 -2.05
C LYS A 104 19.94 -6.30 -1.26
N GLU A 105 18.75 -5.72 -1.06
CA GLU A 105 18.52 -4.46 -0.37
C GLU A 105 17.89 -4.64 1.02
N LEU A 106 17.42 -5.84 1.34
CA LEU A 106 16.87 -6.17 2.65
C LEU A 106 18.01 -6.34 3.66
N HIS A 107 18.35 -5.23 4.33
CA HIS A 107 19.47 -5.15 5.26
C HIS A 107 19.04 -4.72 6.67
N THR A 108 19.24 -3.45 7.00
CA THR A 108 19.28 -2.95 8.37
C THR A 108 18.03 -2.21 8.77
N GLU A 109 17.36 -1.57 7.83
CA GLU A 109 16.21 -0.71 8.03
C GLU A 109 14.95 -1.54 8.25
N ASP A 110 14.05 -1.01 9.09
CA ASP A 110 12.84 -1.71 9.51
C ASP A 110 11.78 -1.70 8.41
N ILE A 111 11.78 -0.65 7.58
CA ILE A 111 10.85 -0.43 6.46
C ILE A 111 11.65 -0.07 5.21
N ILE A 112 11.57 -0.91 4.18
CA ILE A 112 12.28 -0.70 2.91
C ILE A 112 11.24 -0.60 1.81
N TYR A 113 11.22 0.52 1.08
CA TYR A 113 10.19 0.77 0.09
C TYR A 113 10.77 1.24 -1.24
N PHE A 114 10.06 0.89 -2.30
CA PHE A 114 10.51 1.01 -3.67
C PHE A 114 9.55 1.93 -4.45
N ASN A 115 9.98 2.32 -5.65
CA ASN A 115 9.07 2.96 -6.59
C ASN A 115 8.04 1.95 -7.11
N ILE A 116 6.94 2.45 -7.65
CA ILE A 116 5.87 1.59 -8.17
C ILE A 116 5.41 2.05 -9.54
N GLN A 117 5.21 1.10 -10.45
CA GLN A 117 4.58 1.36 -11.73
C GLN A 117 3.06 1.33 -11.54
N VAL A 118 2.38 2.37 -11.98
CA VAL A 118 0.94 2.52 -11.87
C VAL A 118 0.35 2.41 -13.27
N VAL A 119 -0.58 1.47 -13.46
CA VAL A 119 -1.25 1.21 -14.74
C VAL A 119 -2.75 1.39 -14.56
N GLY A 120 -3.37 2.14 -15.45
CA GLY A 120 -4.82 2.26 -15.57
C GLY A 120 -5.22 2.41 -17.03
N GLU A 121 -6.54 2.47 -17.29
CA GLU A 121 -7.11 2.40 -18.64
C GLU A 121 -6.45 3.34 -19.68
N ASN A 122 -6.09 4.56 -19.27
CA ASN A 122 -5.49 5.57 -20.14
C ASN A 122 -4.23 6.24 -19.55
N ARG A 123 -3.61 5.63 -18.53
CA ARG A 123 -2.42 6.20 -17.90
C ARG A 123 -1.48 5.12 -17.40
N GLU A 124 -0.21 5.33 -17.69
CA GLU A 124 0.89 4.51 -17.20
C GLU A 124 2.00 5.44 -16.75
N PHE A 125 2.42 5.33 -15.50
CA PHE A 125 3.48 6.17 -14.95
C PHE A 125 4.15 5.50 -13.76
N VAL A 126 5.37 5.95 -13.44
CA VAL A 126 6.08 5.53 -12.23
C VAL A 126 5.79 6.52 -11.12
N LYS A 127 5.18 6.06 -10.03
CA LYS A 127 5.06 6.81 -8.79
C LYS A 127 6.36 6.63 -8.00
N LYS A 128 7.15 7.70 -7.94
CA LYS A 128 8.36 7.73 -7.12
C LYS A 128 8.02 7.92 -5.65
N CYS A 129 8.64 7.14 -4.79
CA CYS A 129 8.58 7.32 -3.35
C CYS A 129 9.72 8.26 -2.89
N PRO A 130 9.51 9.11 -1.88
CA PRO A 130 10.53 10.07 -1.47
C PRO A 130 11.64 9.39 -0.66
N GLN A 131 12.86 9.92 -0.75
CA GLN A 131 14.00 9.48 0.08
C GLN A 131 13.79 9.78 1.57
N GLN A 132 13.03 10.84 1.87
CA GLN A 132 12.68 11.25 3.22
C GLN A 132 11.16 11.30 3.38
N LEU A 133 10.65 10.68 4.44
CA LEU A 133 9.24 10.77 4.82
C LEU A 133 9.03 12.04 5.63
N ASP A 134 8.89 13.17 4.93
CA ASP A 134 8.57 14.44 5.54
C ASP A 134 7.07 14.57 5.84
N PHE A 135 6.70 15.67 6.50
CA PHE A 135 5.31 15.95 6.83
C PHE A 135 4.42 16.02 5.58
N GLU A 136 4.91 16.60 4.47
CA GLU A 136 4.13 16.72 3.24
C GLU A 136 3.80 15.34 2.65
N PHE A 137 4.74 14.40 2.68
CA PHE A 137 4.47 13.03 2.26
C PHE A 137 3.52 12.31 3.20
N LEU A 138 3.74 12.39 4.52
CA LEU A 138 2.85 11.77 5.50
C LEU A 138 1.42 12.35 5.44
N TYR A 139 1.29 13.62 5.03
CA TYR A 139 0.02 14.30 4.80
C TYR A 139 -0.71 13.82 3.53
N LYS A 140 -0.02 13.88 2.38
CA LYS A 140 -0.64 13.66 1.06
C LYS A 140 -0.65 12.20 0.67
N GLY A 141 0.45 11.52 0.97
CA GLY A 141 0.75 10.19 0.48
C GLY A 141 0.54 9.10 1.50
N THR A 142 0.95 7.92 1.08
CA THR A 142 1.26 6.77 1.91
C THR A 142 2.34 6.00 1.17
N LEU A 143 3.16 5.24 1.90
CA LEU A 143 4.00 4.24 1.27
C LEU A 143 3.07 3.20 0.60
N PRO A 144 3.32 2.84 -0.68
CA PRO A 144 2.56 1.77 -1.31
C PRO A 144 2.90 0.45 -0.63
N HIS A 145 1.96 -0.18 0.07
CA HIS A 145 2.20 -1.44 0.76
C HIS A 145 2.67 -2.54 -0.21
N GLN A 146 2.18 -2.50 -1.44
CA GLN A 146 2.56 -3.37 -2.56
C GLN A 146 3.93 -3.09 -3.18
N SER A 147 4.68 -2.13 -2.61
CA SER A 147 6.08 -1.87 -2.93
C SER A 147 6.90 -1.61 -1.64
N THR A 148 6.44 -2.11 -0.49
CA THR A 148 7.07 -1.87 0.82
C THR A 148 7.26 -3.18 1.58
N PHE A 149 8.48 -3.46 2.01
CA PHE A 149 8.85 -4.58 2.86
C PHE A 149 9.04 -4.07 4.29
N MET A 150 8.44 -4.76 5.24
CA MET A 150 8.53 -4.42 6.67
C MET A 150 9.13 -5.60 7.40
N LYS A 151 10.12 -5.39 8.26
CA LYS A 151 10.63 -6.49 9.09
C LYS A 151 9.49 -7.06 9.92
N THR A 152 9.40 -8.38 10.00
CA THR A 152 8.33 -9.08 10.73
C THR A 152 8.22 -8.65 12.19
N GLU A 153 9.34 -8.36 12.84
CA GLU A 153 9.39 -7.91 14.24
C GLU A 153 8.68 -6.56 14.49
N THR A 154 8.57 -5.72 13.46
CA THR A 154 7.93 -4.40 13.58
C THR A 154 6.45 -4.51 13.93
N PHE A 155 5.75 -5.56 13.49
CA PHE A 155 4.35 -5.82 13.86
C PHE A 155 4.17 -6.21 15.33
N LYS A 156 5.23 -6.69 15.99
CA LYS A 156 5.21 -6.95 17.45
C LYS A 156 5.42 -5.65 18.25
N ILE A 157 6.17 -4.71 17.68
CA ILE A 157 6.49 -3.42 18.31
C ILE A 157 5.35 -2.42 18.13
N VAL A 158 4.93 -2.21 16.88
CA VAL A 158 3.93 -1.22 16.48
C VAL A 158 2.50 -1.74 16.73
N GLY A 159 2.31 -3.06 16.65
CA GLY A 159 1.02 -3.72 16.55
C GLY A 159 0.64 -4.01 15.10
N LYS A 160 -0.48 -4.70 14.89
CA LYS A 160 -1.02 -4.98 13.55
C LYS A 160 -1.94 -3.85 13.05
N TYR A 161 -2.55 -4.03 11.88
CA TYR A 161 -3.50 -3.05 11.35
C TYR A 161 -4.75 -2.96 12.23
N ASP A 162 -5.26 -1.73 12.35
CA ASP A 162 -6.49 -1.46 13.09
C ASP A 162 -7.71 -1.81 12.23
N GLU A 163 -8.38 -2.92 12.57
CA GLU A 163 -9.54 -3.44 11.82
C GLU A 163 -10.78 -2.55 11.89
N LYS A 164 -10.79 -1.51 12.73
CA LYS A 164 -11.89 -0.53 12.77
C LYS A 164 -11.78 0.52 11.67
N ILE A 165 -10.62 0.61 11.02
CA ILE A 165 -10.35 1.55 9.94
C ILE A 165 -10.63 0.85 8.62
N SER A 166 -11.33 1.53 7.72
CA SER A 166 -11.87 0.92 6.50
C SER A 166 -10.88 1.01 5.33
N ILE A 167 -10.15 2.13 5.19
CA ILE A 167 -9.39 2.42 3.96
C ILE A 167 -7.92 2.80 4.20
N VAL A 168 -7.58 3.36 5.36
CA VAL A 168 -6.23 3.94 5.59
C VAL A 168 -5.48 3.32 6.78
N ALA A 169 -5.74 2.07 7.13
CA ALA A 169 -5.07 1.42 8.25
C ALA A 169 -3.59 1.14 7.98
N ASP A 170 -3.20 0.93 6.72
CA ASP A 170 -1.81 0.84 6.28
C ASP A 170 -1.07 2.18 6.47
N TRP A 171 -1.69 3.27 6.03
CA TRP A 171 -1.18 4.62 6.26
C TRP A 171 -1.04 4.93 7.76
N LYS A 172 -2.03 4.57 8.59
CA LYS A 172 -1.93 4.70 10.06
C LYS A 172 -0.71 3.96 10.59
N TRP A 173 -0.52 2.72 10.15
CA TRP A 173 0.56 1.88 10.63
C TRP A 173 1.93 2.51 10.31
N PHE A 174 2.15 2.96 9.06
CA PHE A 174 3.40 3.64 8.69
C PHE A 174 3.62 4.94 9.46
N LEU A 175 2.56 5.74 9.64
CA LEU A 175 2.62 6.98 10.40
C LEU A 175 3.05 6.73 11.85
N VAL A 176 2.43 5.77 12.52
CA VAL A 176 2.74 5.42 13.91
C VAL A 176 4.14 4.78 14.01
N ALA A 177 4.50 3.90 13.08
CA ALA A 177 5.82 3.28 13.00
C ALA A 177 6.94 4.33 12.96
N VAL A 178 6.80 5.33 12.11
CA VAL A 178 7.81 6.39 11.94
C VAL A 178 7.76 7.40 13.08
N CYS A 179 6.59 7.95 13.39
CA CYS A 179 6.46 9.06 14.33
C CYS A 179 6.57 8.64 15.81
N ASN A 180 5.99 7.49 16.18
CA ASN A 180 5.89 7.08 17.58
C ASN A 180 6.96 6.05 17.98
N TYR A 181 7.39 5.21 17.04
CA TYR A 181 8.39 4.17 17.29
C TYR A 181 9.75 4.46 16.66
N ASN A 182 9.90 5.53 15.88
CA ASN A 182 11.16 5.95 15.26
C ASN A 182 11.82 4.83 14.43
N LEU A 183 10.99 3.97 13.82
CA LEU A 183 11.46 2.89 12.95
C LEU A 183 12.26 3.47 11.79
N LYS A 184 13.36 2.79 11.44
CA LYS A 184 14.24 3.20 10.36
C LYS A 184 13.65 2.79 9.03
N PHE A 185 13.72 3.71 8.08
CA PHE A 185 13.17 3.49 6.75
C PHE A 185 14.18 3.88 5.67
N ARG A 186 14.05 3.26 4.50
CA ARG A 186 14.91 3.55 3.35
C ARG A 186 14.14 3.39 2.05
N ASN A 187 14.29 4.36 1.15
CA ASN A 187 13.88 4.20 -0.23
C ASN A 187 14.99 3.52 -1.04
N VAL A 188 14.59 2.62 -1.93
CA VAL A 188 15.44 2.11 -3.01
C VAL A 188 14.84 2.59 -4.33
N GLU A 189 15.66 3.19 -5.21
CA GLU A 189 15.20 3.79 -6.47
C GLU A 189 14.89 2.78 -7.59
N GLU A 190 14.52 1.55 -7.22
CA GLU A 190 14.10 0.49 -8.13
C GLU A 190 12.57 0.40 -8.19
N ILE A 191 12.05 -0.22 -9.25
CA ILE A 191 10.63 -0.54 -9.40
C ILE A 191 10.48 -2.04 -9.26
N ILE A 192 9.64 -2.49 -8.34
CA ILE A 192 9.49 -3.93 -8.06
C ILE A 192 8.11 -4.50 -8.38
N SER A 193 7.09 -3.65 -8.42
CA SER A 193 5.69 -4.05 -8.56
C SER A 193 4.94 -3.13 -9.51
N ILE A 194 3.87 -3.67 -10.10
CA ILE A 194 2.88 -2.96 -10.91
C ILE A 194 1.57 -2.97 -10.13
N TYR A 195 1.01 -1.78 -9.94
CA TYR A 195 -0.29 -1.53 -9.32
C TYR A 195 -1.32 -1.11 -10.36
N TYR A 196 -2.41 -1.87 -10.44
CA TYR A 196 -3.53 -1.57 -11.32
C TYR A 196 -4.57 -0.70 -10.61
N LEU A 197 -5.14 0.25 -11.35
CA LEU A 197 -6.09 1.24 -10.83
C LEU A 197 -7.56 0.75 -10.86
N ASP A 198 -7.76 -0.53 -10.55
CA ASP A 198 -9.06 -1.20 -10.47
C ASP A 198 -9.50 -1.48 -9.02
N GLY A 199 -8.64 -1.20 -8.03
CA GLY A 199 -8.90 -1.41 -6.61
C GLY A 199 -9.73 -0.33 -5.89
N ILE A 200 -10.28 -0.69 -4.72
CA ILE A 200 -11.18 0.15 -3.88
C ILE A 200 -10.56 1.50 -3.48
N SER A 201 -9.25 1.53 -3.23
CA SER A 201 -8.53 2.75 -2.85
C SER A 201 -8.44 3.79 -3.98
N ALA A 202 -8.63 3.36 -5.23
CA ALA A 202 -8.66 4.24 -6.39
C ALA A 202 -10.08 4.80 -6.67
N ASP A 203 -11.13 4.27 -6.02
CA ASP A 203 -12.50 4.75 -6.17
C ASP A 203 -12.67 6.15 -5.57
N GLU A 204 -13.25 7.07 -6.34
CA GLU A 204 -13.52 8.44 -5.89
C GLU A 204 -14.46 8.49 -4.66
N LYS A 205 -15.34 7.49 -4.51
CA LYS A 205 -16.24 7.35 -3.37
C LYS A 205 -15.49 7.13 -2.05
N SER A 206 -14.24 6.68 -2.10
CA SER A 206 -13.38 6.46 -0.94
C SER A 206 -12.84 7.78 -0.36
N ARG A 207 -12.79 8.87 -1.14
CA ARG A 207 -12.14 10.13 -0.73
C ARG A 207 -12.71 10.76 0.55
N PRO A 208 -14.03 10.85 0.77
CA PRO A 208 -14.57 11.43 2.02
C PRO A 208 -14.23 10.58 3.25
N ILE A 209 -14.25 9.26 3.10
CA ILE A 209 -13.90 8.31 4.18
C ILE A 209 -12.42 8.45 4.51
N ILE A 210 -11.54 8.43 3.51
CA ILE A 210 -10.09 8.65 3.67
C ILE A 210 -9.81 9.93 4.46
N LYS A 211 -10.45 11.05 4.07
CA LYS A 211 -10.24 12.34 4.74
C LYS A 211 -10.69 12.31 6.20
N LYS A 212 -11.84 11.70 6.48
CA LYS A 212 -12.37 11.54 7.83
C LYS A 212 -11.45 10.67 8.69
N GLU A 213 -11.12 9.47 8.23
CA GLU A 213 -10.27 8.52 8.96
C GLU A 213 -8.88 9.11 9.22
N ARG A 214 -8.25 9.74 8.22
CA ARG A 214 -6.95 10.40 8.40
C ARG A 214 -6.97 11.45 9.49
N ARG A 215 -8.01 12.30 9.53
CA ARG A 215 -8.16 13.31 10.58
C ARG A 215 -8.26 12.67 11.97
N GLU A 216 -9.15 11.69 12.13
CA GLU A 216 -9.35 10.99 13.41
C GLU A 216 -8.07 10.28 13.88
N ILE A 217 -7.29 9.72 12.94
CA ILE A 217 -6.01 9.07 13.25
C ILE A 217 -4.99 10.11 13.74
N LEU A 218 -4.90 11.27 13.09
CA LEU A 218 -3.98 12.33 13.52
C LEU A 218 -4.34 12.85 14.91
N GLU A 219 -5.62 13.10 15.15
CA GLU A 219 -6.15 13.51 16.46
C GLU A 219 -5.75 12.53 17.57
N ASN A 220 -5.82 11.22 17.31
CA ASN A 220 -5.64 10.21 18.35
C ASN A 220 -4.21 9.65 18.46
N SER A 221 -3.44 9.63 17.36
CA SER A 221 -2.17 8.88 17.30
C SER A 221 -0.94 9.79 17.20
N VAL A 222 -1.07 10.96 16.57
CA VAL A 222 0.03 11.92 16.34
C VAL A 222 -0.50 13.37 16.40
N PRO A 223 -1.09 13.82 17.53
CA PRO A 223 -1.82 15.09 17.62
C PRO A 223 -0.96 16.32 17.31
N PHE A 224 0.37 16.23 17.45
CA PHE A 224 1.29 17.31 17.09
C PHE A 224 1.25 17.66 15.59
N LEU A 225 0.89 16.71 14.72
CA LEU A 225 0.74 16.91 13.28
C LEU A 225 -0.64 17.48 12.88
N LEU A 226 -1.62 17.41 13.78
CA LEU A 226 -3.00 17.81 13.47
C LEU A 226 -3.11 19.29 13.12
N PHE A 227 -2.40 20.17 13.85
CA PHE A 227 -2.45 21.60 13.60
C PHE A 227 -1.91 21.95 12.20
N GLU A 228 -0.78 21.38 11.81
CA GLU A 228 -0.21 21.55 10.48
C GLU A 228 -1.15 21.00 9.40
N TYR A 229 -1.76 19.83 9.67
CA TYR A 229 -2.75 19.19 8.79
C TYR A 229 -3.96 20.10 8.52
N GLU A 230 -4.56 20.65 9.57
CA GLU A 230 -5.73 21.52 9.44
C GLU A 230 -5.41 22.83 8.71
N ASN A 231 -4.26 23.43 9.01
CA ASN A 231 -3.83 24.65 8.32
C ASN A 231 -3.60 24.40 6.84
N ARG A 232 -3.04 23.23 6.49
CA ARG A 232 -2.83 22.84 5.10
C ARG A 232 -4.15 22.63 4.36
N ILE A 233 -5.12 21.90 4.95
CA ILE A 233 -6.47 21.75 4.36
C ILE A 233 -7.13 23.11 4.14
N LYS A 234 -7.04 24.02 5.12
CA LYS A 234 -7.60 25.37 5.00
C LYS A 234 -6.94 26.13 3.84
N ALA A 235 -5.62 26.01 3.67
CA ALA A 235 -4.89 26.64 2.59
C ALA A 235 -5.27 26.06 1.21
N GLU A 236 -5.35 24.73 1.10
CA GLU A 236 -5.71 24.04 -0.15
C GLU A 236 -7.15 24.36 -0.58
N ASN A 237 -8.12 24.27 0.33
CA ASN A 237 -9.51 24.67 0.05
C ASN A 237 -9.61 26.14 -0.40
N LYS A 238 -8.76 27.01 0.16
CA LYS A 238 -8.71 28.43 -0.22
C LYS A 238 -8.12 28.61 -1.62
N ILE A 239 -7.07 27.85 -1.98
CA ILE A 239 -6.47 27.84 -3.32
C ILE A 239 -7.49 27.33 -4.35
N GLU A 240 -8.12 26.18 -4.11
CA GLU A 240 -9.16 25.62 -5.00
C GLU A 240 -10.33 26.60 -5.18
N GLY A 241 -10.75 27.26 -4.09
CA GLY A 241 -11.75 28.33 -4.13
C GLY A 241 -11.33 29.53 -4.98
N TYR A 242 -10.05 29.89 -4.97
CA TYR A 242 -9.52 30.94 -5.86
C TYR A 242 -9.44 30.47 -7.31
N GLU A 243 -8.95 29.26 -7.58
CA GLU A 243 -8.82 28.71 -8.93
C GLU A 243 -10.17 28.56 -9.64
N SER A 244 -11.20 28.19 -8.88
CA SER A 244 -12.59 28.10 -9.36
C SER A 244 -13.34 29.44 -9.38
N SER A 245 -12.72 30.53 -8.90
CA SER A 245 -13.36 31.84 -8.85
C SER A 245 -13.55 32.44 -10.25
N ARG A 246 -14.65 33.20 -10.41
CA ARG A 246 -14.95 33.93 -11.66
C ARG A 246 -13.82 34.89 -12.05
N ALA A 247 -13.16 35.49 -11.05
CA ALA A 247 -12.05 36.41 -11.27
C ALA A 247 -10.84 35.70 -11.89
N VAL A 248 -10.39 34.58 -11.32
CA VAL A 248 -9.28 33.80 -11.87
C VAL A 248 -9.64 33.21 -13.24
N SER A 249 -10.86 32.70 -13.40
CA SER A 249 -11.36 32.24 -14.71
C SER A 249 -11.32 33.35 -15.78
N PHE A 250 -11.75 34.56 -15.43
CA PHE A 250 -11.66 35.72 -16.30
C PHE A 250 -10.21 36.08 -16.64
N LEU A 251 -9.32 36.12 -15.64
CA LEU A 251 -7.89 36.42 -15.83
C LEU A 251 -7.18 35.38 -16.70
N LYS A 252 -7.52 34.09 -16.58
CA LYS A 252 -7.07 33.03 -17.50
C LYS A 252 -7.61 33.27 -18.91
N LYS A 253 -8.89 33.60 -19.06
CA LYS A 253 -9.54 33.86 -20.37
C LYS A 253 -8.92 35.03 -21.13
N ILE A 254 -8.53 36.11 -20.44
CA ILE A 254 -7.87 37.27 -21.08
C ILE A 254 -6.35 37.08 -21.25
N GLY A 255 -5.82 35.89 -20.92
CA GLY A 255 -4.40 35.55 -21.11
C GLY A 255 -3.45 36.25 -20.14
N PHE A 256 -3.96 36.82 -19.05
CA PHE A 256 -3.15 37.48 -18.03
C PHE A 256 -2.43 36.47 -17.13
N LEU A 257 -3.07 35.32 -16.86
CA LEU A 257 -2.48 34.20 -16.13
C LEU A 257 -2.04 33.10 -17.10
N LYS A 258 -1.04 33.36 -17.94
CA LYS A 258 -0.40 32.34 -18.77
C LYS A 258 0.65 31.59 -17.95
N GLY A 259 0.45 30.29 -17.73
CA GLY A 259 1.43 29.41 -17.09
C GLY A 259 1.18 29.06 -15.61
N LEU A 260 -0.02 29.33 -15.08
CA LEU A 260 -0.53 28.75 -13.83
C LEU A 260 -1.54 27.63 -14.12
#